data_AF-A0A536Y696-F1
#
_entry.id   AF-A0A536Y696-F1
#
_cell.length_a   1.000
_cell.length_b   1.000
_cell.length_c   1.000
_cell.angle_alpha   90.00
_cell.angle_beta   90.00
_cell.angle_gamma   90.00
#
_symmetry.space_group_name_H-M   'P 1'
#
loop_
_entity.id
_entity.type
_entity.pdbx_description
1 polymer ?
#
loop_
_entity_poly.entity_id
_entity_poly.type
_entity_poly.pdbx_seq_one_letter_code
_entity_poly.pdbx_strand_id
1 'polypeptide(L)'
;MSPKPIGRNPMSRISAGLQVLALVAGAAAAGAQAQGLVTTHKLSAALANQLVGDSVATCAQKGYQVVAVVVDLDGVRQAVLRGDGAPIHSMDNAYYKAYTIA
;
A
#
# COMPACT_ATOMS: atom_id res chain seq x y z
N MET A 1 30.10 35.85 -67.31
CA MET A 1 30.09 34.47 -66.78
C MET A 1 31.39 34.30 -65.98
N SER A 2 31.36 34.57 -64.68
CA SER A 2 32.52 34.48 -63.78
C SER A 2 32.06 33.82 -62.48
N PRO A 3 32.78 32.82 -61.93
CA PRO A 3 32.36 32.13 -60.72
C PRO A 3 32.64 33.00 -59.49
N LYS A 4 31.64 33.17 -58.62
CA LYS A 4 31.79 33.80 -57.30
C LYS A 4 32.32 32.75 -56.30
N PRO A 5 33.26 33.11 -55.41
CA PRO A 5 33.94 32.13 -54.56
C PRO A 5 33.03 31.53 -53.48
N ILE A 6 33.22 30.23 -53.23
CA ILE A 6 32.64 29.48 -52.11
C ILE A 6 33.29 30.01 -50.82
N GLY A 7 32.55 30.86 -50.10
CA GLY A 7 32.92 31.35 -48.79
C GLY A 7 32.84 30.23 -47.75
N ARG A 8 33.99 29.85 -47.21
CA ARG A 8 34.14 28.86 -46.14
C ARG A 8 33.72 29.50 -44.82
N ASN A 9 32.53 29.16 -44.31
CA ASN A 9 32.06 29.70 -43.02
C ASN A 9 32.83 29.03 -41.86
N PRO A 10 33.50 29.79 -40.97
CA PRO A 10 34.12 29.22 -39.79
C PRO A 10 33.03 28.74 -38.83
N MET A 11 33.18 27.50 -38.33
CA MET A 11 32.35 26.93 -37.27
C MET A 11 32.19 27.94 -36.14
N SER A 12 30.97 28.47 -36.01
CA SER A 12 30.55 29.28 -34.88
C SER A 12 30.72 28.44 -33.63
N ARG A 13 31.67 28.85 -32.79
CA ARG A 13 31.84 28.32 -31.43
C ARG A 13 30.62 28.75 -30.64
N ILE A 14 29.54 27.98 -30.73
CA ILE A 14 28.35 28.18 -29.90
C ILE A 14 28.82 27.98 -28.47
N SER A 15 28.92 29.10 -27.77
CA SER A 15 29.46 29.26 -26.44
C SER A 15 28.91 28.20 -25.49
N ALA A 16 29.80 27.47 -24.83
CA ALA A 16 29.51 26.42 -23.85
C ALA A 16 28.69 26.88 -22.62
N GLY A 17 28.20 28.12 -22.59
CA GLY A 17 27.35 28.67 -21.54
C GLY A 17 25.88 28.27 -21.65
N LEU A 18 25.37 27.98 -22.86
CA LEU A 18 23.93 27.67 -23.03
C LEU A 18 23.58 26.21 -22.69
N GLN A 19 24.58 25.31 -22.66
CA GLN A 19 24.38 23.91 -22.28
C GLN A 19 24.30 23.73 -20.75
N VAL A 20 24.84 24.66 -19.96
CA VAL A 20 24.83 24.53 -18.49
C VAL A 20 23.44 24.80 -17.92
N LEU A 21 22.64 25.68 -18.54
CA LEU A 21 21.33 26.05 -18.01
C LEU A 21 20.27 24.93 -18.15
N ALA A 22 20.42 24.03 -19.12
CA ALA A 22 19.49 22.93 -19.34
C ALA A 22 19.69 21.76 -18.35
N LEU A 23 20.90 21.56 -17.82
CA LEU A 23 21.18 20.50 -16.84
C LEU A 23 20.70 20.85 -15.42
N VAL A 24 20.49 22.12 -15.09
CA VAL A 24 20.04 22.54 -13.75
C VAL A 24 18.52 22.46 -13.58
N ALA A 25 17.76 22.45 -14.67
CA ALA A 25 16.29 22.35 -14.62
C ALA A 25 15.76 20.92 -14.34
N GLY A 26 16.57 19.88 -14.57
CA GLY A 26 16.18 18.48 -14.36
C GLY A 26 16.35 17.94 -12.94
N ALA A 27 17.10 18.65 -12.08
CA ALA A 27 17.42 18.17 -10.73
C ALA A 27 16.34 18.46 -9.68
N ALA A 28 15.30 19.23 -10.02
CA ALA A 28 14.22 19.59 -9.10
C ALA A 28 13.03 18.62 -9.09
N ALA A 29 13.11 17.49 -9.79
CA ALA A 29 12.15 16.39 -9.64
C ALA A 29 12.59 15.39 -8.55
N ALA A 30 13.22 15.88 -7.47
CA ALA A 30 13.29 15.13 -6.23
C ALA A 30 11.85 14.95 -5.77
N GLY A 31 11.30 13.76 -5.99
CA GLY A 31 9.92 13.43 -5.66
C GLY A 31 9.63 13.91 -4.24
N ALA A 32 8.56 14.70 -4.09
CA ALA A 32 8.05 15.10 -2.80
C ALA A 32 7.72 13.82 -2.02
N GLN A 33 8.67 13.33 -1.22
CA GLN A 33 8.42 12.25 -0.29
C GLN A 33 7.47 12.83 0.74
N ALA A 34 6.23 12.36 0.78
CA ALA A 34 5.21 12.93 1.65
C ALA A 34 5.67 12.83 3.12
N GLN A 35 6.27 13.92 3.61
CA GLN A 35 6.77 14.06 4.96
C GLN A 35 5.56 14.02 5.90
N GLY A 36 5.42 12.93 6.65
CA GLY A 36 4.31 12.72 7.59
C GLY A 36 3.36 11.55 7.27
N LEU A 37 3.60 10.76 6.22
CA LEU A 37 2.82 9.52 6.01
C LEU A 37 3.30 8.39 6.93
N VAL A 38 2.33 7.73 7.58
CA VAL A 38 2.56 6.51 8.34
C VAL A 38 2.23 5.32 7.45
N THR A 39 3.20 4.41 7.29
CA THR A 39 2.99 3.12 6.64
C THR A 39 2.77 2.06 7.71
N THR A 40 1.65 1.35 7.62
CA THR A 40 1.29 0.29 8.56
C THR A 40 1.06 -1.02 7.80
N HIS A 41 1.55 -2.12 8.36
CA HIS A 41 1.23 -3.45 7.88
C HIS A 41 -0.13 -3.87 8.42
N LYS A 42 -1.08 -4.15 7.52
CA LYS A 42 -2.44 -4.56 7.88
C LYS A 42 -2.77 -5.89 7.22
N LEU A 43 -3.65 -6.65 7.87
CA LEU A 43 -4.18 -7.86 7.28
C LEU A 43 -5.02 -7.51 6.05
N SER A 44 -4.91 -8.28 4.97
CA SER A 44 -5.83 -8.11 3.83
C SER A 44 -7.22 -8.62 4.20
N ALA A 45 -8.27 -8.03 3.63
CA ALA A 45 -9.65 -8.49 3.88
C ALA A 45 -9.86 -9.96 3.47
N ALA A 46 -9.22 -10.40 2.39
CA ALA A 46 -9.26 -11.79 1.95
C ALA A 46 -8.66 -12.74 3.00
N LEU A 47 -7.50 -12.39 3.55
CA LEU A 47 -6.87 -13.19 4.60
C LEU A 47 -7.70 -13.17 5.90
N ALA A 48 -8.27 -12.03 6.28
CA ALA A 48 -9.17 -11.94 7.44
C ALA A 48 -10.36 -12.91 7.32
N ASN A 49 -10.98 -12.96 6.15
CA ASN A 49 -12.09 -13.86 5.85
C ASN A 49 -11.65 -15.34 5.90
N GLN A 50 -10.46 -15.65 5.38
CA GLN A 50 -9.91 -16.99 5.47
C GLN A 50 -9.68 -17.42 6.93
N LEU A 51 -9.09 -16.54 7.76
CA LEU A 51 -8.80 -16.86 9.16
C LEU A 51 -10.06 -17.18 9.98
N VAL A 52 -11.14 -16.41 9.81
CA VAL A 52 -12.40 -16.70 10.53
C VAL A 52 -13.03 -18.01 10.07
N GLY A 53 -12.95 -18.32 8.77
CA GLY A 53 -13.38 -19.59 8.19
C GLY A 53 -12.60 -20.78 8.73
N ASP A 54 -11.27 -20.72 8.65
CA ASP A 54 -10.36 -21.77 9.12
C ASP A 54 -10.50 -22.01 10.63
N SER A 55 -10.68 -20.94 11.41
CA SER A 55 -10.89 -21.02 12.87
C SER A 55 -12.18 -21.75 13.23
N VAL A 56 -13.29 -21.37 12.59
CA VAL A 56 -14.59 -22.04 12.82
C VAL A 56 -14.53 -23.50 12.38
N ALA A 57 -13.98 -23.78 11.20
CA ALA A 57 -13.85 -25.15 10.68
C ALA A 57 -12.97 -26.02 11.60
N THR A 58 -11.86 -25.50 12.10
CA THR A 58 -10.95 -26.22 13.01
C THR A 58 -11.60 -26.49 14.36
N CYS A 59 -12.34 -25.52 14.91
CA CYS A 59 -13.08 -25.70 16.17
C CYS A 59 -14.24 -26.70 16.01
N ALA A 60 -14.94 -26.67 14.89
CA ALA A 60 -16.02 -27.61 14.59
C ALA A 60 -15.51 -29.06 14.51
N GLN A 61 -14.35 -29.31 13.88
CA GLN A 61 -13.71 -30.63 13.87
C GLN A 61 -13.39 -31.16 15.27
N LYS A 62 -13.24 -30.26 16.24
CA LYS A 62 -12.98 -30.59 17.66
C LYS A 62 -14.26 -30.62 18.50
N GLY A 63 -15.44 -30.45 17.89
CA GLY A 63 -16.73 -30.45 18.59
C GLY A 63 -17.09 -29.13 19.27
N TYR A 64 -16.38 -28.03 19.00
CA TYR A 64 -16.67 -26.72 19.58
C TYR A 64 -17.52 -25.85 18.65
N GLN A 65 -18.54 -25.21 19.22
CA GLN A 65 -19.40 -24.24 18.54
C GLN A 65 -18.96 -22.82 18.91
N VAL A 66 -18.30 -22.13 17.98
CA VAL A 66 -17.58 -20.87 18.27
C VAL A 66 -17.99 -19.73 17.35
N VAL A 67 -17.66 -18.51 17.78
CA VAL A 67 -17.60 -17.33 16.91
C VAL A 67 -16.14 -16.96 16.74
N ALA A 68 -15.70 -16.74 15.50
CA ALA A 68 -14.39 -16.18 15.20
C ALA A 68 -14.52 -14.72 14.75
N VAL A 69 -13.67 -13.85 15.30
CA VAL A 69 -13.61 -12.42 14.97
C VAL A 69 -12.16 -12.03 14.73
N VAL A 70 -11.90 -11.33 13.63
CA VAL A 70 -10.63 -10.65 13.37
C VAL A 70 -10.87 -9.14 13.48
N VAL A 71 -10.06 -8.48 14.30
CA VAL A 71 -10.08 -7.03 14.50
C VAL A 71 -8.81 -6.45 13.90
N ASP A 72 -8.97 -5.36 13.16
CA ASP A 72 -7.87 -4.60 12.58
C ASP A 72 -7.24 -3.67 13.63
N LEU A 73 -6.03 -3.17 13.37
CA LEU A 73 -5.27 -2.29 14.28
C LEU A 73 -6.01 -0.98 14.59
N ASP A 74 -6.96 -0.58 13.74
CA ASP A 74 -7.81 0.60 13.96
C ASP A 74 -9.04 0.27 14.84
N GLY A 75 -9.11 -0.93 15.41
CA GLY A 75 -10.19 -1.39 16.29
C GLY A 75 -11.45 -1.87 15.57
N VAL A 76 -11.44 -1.94 14.24
CA VAL A 76 -12.60 -2.29 13.41
C VAL A 76 -12.69 -3.81 13.24
N ARG A 77 -13.90 -4.37 13.36
CA ARG A 77 -14.17 -5.78 13.00
C ARG A 77 -13.95 -5.97 11.50
N GLN A 78 -12.84 -6.57 11.12
CA GLN A 78 -12.49 -6.78 9.72
C GLN A 78 -13.20 -8.00 9.12
N ALA A 79 -13.34 -9.07 9.91
CA ALA A 79 -14.10 -10.26 9.55
C ALA A 79 -14.75 -10.89 10.79
N VAL A 80 -15.95 -11.44 10.62
CA VAL A 80 -16.70 -12.13 11.67
C VAL A 80 -17.39 -13.34 11.07
N LEU A 81 -17.27 -14.50 11.72
CA LEU A 81 -18.02 -15.70 11.36
C LEU A 81 -18.59 -16.37 12.61
N ARG A 82 -19.91 -16.53 12.61
CA ARG A 82 -20.60 -17.36 13.61
C ARG A 82 -20.66 -18.79 13.08
N GLY A 83 -20.01 -19.72 13.77
CA GLY A 83 -20.17 -21.15 13.49
C GLY A 83 -21.57 -21.65 13.87
N ASP A 84 -21.97 -22.76 13.26
CA ASP A 84 -23.27 -23.38 13.53
C ASP A 84 -23.43 -23.72 15.02
N GLY A 85 -24.58 -23.36 15.58
CA GLY A 85 -24.92 -23.59 16.99
C GLY A 85 -24.22 -22.67 18.01
N ALA A 86 -23.25 -21.84 17.61
CA ALA A 86 -22.57 -20.94 18.53
C ALA A 86 -23.57 -19.98 19.23
N PRO A 87 -23.50 -19.79 20.56
CA PRO A 87 -24.51 -19.03 21.29
C PRO A 87 -24.42 -17.53 20.98
N ILE A 88 -25.58 -16.85 21.04
CA ILE A 88 -25.71 -15.45 20.59
C ILE A 88 -24.78 -14.48 21.35
N HIS A 89 -24.51 -14.72 22.63
CA HIS A 89 -23.66 -13.88 23.46
C HIS A 89 -22.17 -14.05 23.17
N SER A 90 -21.77 -15.08 22.40
CA SER A 90 -20.37 -15.27 22.01
C SER A 90 -19.90 -14.29 20.94
N MET A 91 -20.82 -13.60 20.22
CA MET A 91 -20.46 -12.62 19.20
C MET A 91 -19.70 -11.43 19.81
N ASP A 92 -20.27 -10.80 20.83
CA ASP A 92 -19.64 -9.66 21.50
C ASP A 92 -18.46 -10.09 22.38
N ASN A 93 -18.55 -11.26 23.03
CA ASN A 93 -17.42 -11.81 23.80
C ASN A 93 -16.20 -12.07 22.93
N ALA A 94 -16.38 -12.64 21.73
CA ALA A 94 -15.28 -12.87 20.79
C ALA A 94 -14.69 -11.55 20.29
N TYR A 95 -15.54 -10.56 20.00
CA TYR A 95 -15.08 -9.22 19.63
C TYR A 95 -14.26 -8.56 20.74
N TYR A 96 -14.75 -8.53 21.98
CA TYR A 96 -14.02 -7.88 23.06
C TYR A 96 -12.66 -8.53 23.31
N LYS A 97 -12.58 -9.87 23.23
CA LYS A 97 -11.30 -10.58 23.30
C LYS A 97 -10.34 -10.18 22.19
N ALA A 98 -10.82 -10.14 20.94
CA ALA A 98 -9.99 -9.75 19.80
C ALA A 98 -9.56 -8.27 19.88
N TYR A 99 -10.46 -7.38 20.29
CA TYR A 99 -10.18 -5.94 20.44
C TYR A 99 -9.15 -5.66 21.54
N THR A 100 -9.16 -6.40 22.65
CA THR A 100 -8.19 -6.21 23.74
C THR A 100 -6.75 -6.51 23.34
N ILE A 101 -6.54 -7.37 22.33
CA ILE A 101 -5.20 -7.79 21.88
C ILE A 101 -4.79 -7.21 20.53
N ALA A 102 -5.70 -6.54 19.84
CA ALA A 102 -5.43 -5.81 18.60
C ALA A 102 -4.59 -4.56 18.91
#